data_AF-A0A7W1CW77-F1
#
_entry.id   AF-A0A7W1CW77-F1
#
_cell.length_a   1.000
_cell.length_b   1.000
_cell.length_c   1.000
_cell.angle_alpha   90.00
_cell.angle_beta   90.00
_cell.angle_gamma   90.00
#
_symmetry.space_group_name_H-M   'P 1'
#
loop_
_entity.id
_entity.type
_entity.pdbx_description
1 polymer ?
#
loop_
_entity_poly.entity_id
_entity_poly.type
_entity_poly.pdbx_seq_one_letter_code
_entity_poly.pdbx_strand_id
1 'polypeptide(L)'
;MPDLRRAAGEKSIRRKRKGGSHAGIGVHLVLILGCLLLLAGCGGDESQAPVTPSQSPETTAPADTPESTPTENIEVGEGQAEATMDTPFKLNTDQPVPPNFEEAYGRRARIVVQFYKLDEDSLSYPQGLSVDRKVNKSIERLSSRYPTIEFFSYGIADPGPIGEEDESLQPGEYGTLPAQLGVGITPFVAMLAPSGDEYVVTNLFEGYVPRPVLSQALFDLAAVQVEDNTSDVNVTLDQVQTTDEGGGIEFFSVQNRGVEPVNLQGFTLKVLDPETAQVTPGAPGVTINSDIKVEKGQSVSIGRVPDIVDDEGKRVAGTFEGGTSLDLAPGDQIALLDSGGAVASTISI
;
A
#
# COMPACT_ATOMS: atom_id res chain seq x y z
N MET A 1 -28.88 0.20 -53.20
CA MET A 1 -30.16 0.93 -53.40
C MET A 1 -31.11 0.06 -54.20
N PRO A 2 -32.45 0.18 -54.04
CA PRO A 2 -33.18 1.02 -53.09
C PRO A 2 -34.09 0.21 -52.11
N ASP A 3 -34.82 0.93 -51.26
CA ASP A 3 -35.79 0.49 -50.24
C ASP A 3 -37.00 -0.33 -50.75
N LEU A 4 -37.75 -0.95 -49.81
CA LEU A 4 -39.15 -0.52 -49.53
C LEU A 4 -39.79 -1.07 -48.23
N ARG A 5 -39.64 -0.27 -47.16
CA ARG A 5 -40.67 0.15 -46.16
C ARG A 5 -41.95 -0.70 -45.87
N ARG A 6 -42.02 -1.15 -44.60
CA ARG A 6 -43.00 -0.70 -43.55
C ARG A 6 -44.51 -1.04 -43.64
N ALA A 7 -44.95 -2.02 -42.83
CA ALA A 7 -46.16 -1.99 -42.00
C ALA A 7 -45.97 -2.99 -40.82
N ALA A 8 -46.20 -2.71 -39.53
CA ALA A 8 -47.29 -2.01 -38.82
C ALA A 8 -48.62 -2.80 -38.83
N GLY A 9 -48.92 -3.51 -37.73
CA GLY A 9 -50.05 -4.45 -37.65
C GLY A 9 -50.35 -4.96 -36.23
N GLU A 10 -50.70 -4.05 -35.33
CA GLU A 10 -51.11 -4.35 -33.94
C GLU A 10 -52.41 -5.15 -33.88
N LYS A 11 -52.49 -6.17 -32.99
CA LYS A 11 -53.78 -6.67 -32.46
C LYS A 11 -53.65 -7.45 -31.15
N SER A 12 -54.41 -7.04 -30.14
CA SER A 12 -54.48 -7.68 -28.82
C SER A 12 -55.63 -8.68 -28.71
N ILE A 13 -55.44 -9.80 -28.02
CA ILE A 13 -56.53 -10.73 -27.63
C ILE A 13 -56.52 -11.00 -26.11
N ARG A 14 -57.17 -10.06 -25.43
CA ARG A 14 -57.98 -10.18 -24.19
C ARG A 14 -58.12 -11.58 -23.53
N ARG A 15 -57.60 -11.67 -22.30
CA ARG A 15 -58.10 -12.41 -21.10
C ARG A 15 -58.88 -13.74 -21.28
N LYS A 16 -58.46 -14.74 -20.48
CA LYS A 16 -59.41 -15.63 -19.75
C LYS A 16 -59.15 -15.51 -18.25
N ARG A 17 -60.19 -15.42 -17.41
CA ARG A 17 -60.09 -15.13 -15.96
C ARG A 17 -60.89 -16.15 -15.14
N LYS A 18 -60.20 -16.95 -14.34
CA LYS A 18 -60.67 -17.79 -13.21
C LYS A 18 -59.42 -18.13 -12.39
N GLY A 19 -59.40 -18.12 -11.05
CA GLY A 19 -60.43 -17.71 -10.10
C GLY A 19 -60.16 -18.36 -8.74
N GLY A 20 -59.83 -17.59 -7.71
CA GLY A 20 -59.48 -18.06 -6.36
C GLY A 20 -59.49 -16.90 -5.37
N SER A 21 -59.77 -17.18 -4.10
CA SER A 21 -60.21 -16.18 -3.11
C SER A 21 -59.20 -15.88 -1.99
N HIS A 22 -59.21 -14.62 -1.56
CA HIS A 22 -59.02 -14.11 -0.19
C HIS A 22 -58.37 -15.01 0.88
N ALA A 23 -57.17 -14.64 1.33
CA ALA A 23 -56.74 -14.63 2.74
C ALA A 23 -55.49 -13.72 2.91
N GLY A 24 -55.22 -13.17 4.09
CA GLY A 24 -53.87 -12.70 4.48
C GLY A 24 -53.68 -11.26 5.00
N ILE A 25 -54.54 -10.29 4.68
CA ILE A 25 -54.28 -8.85 4.99
C ILE A 25 -54.62 -8.45 6.45
N GLY A 26 -55.14 -9.39 7.25
CA GLY A 26 -55.73 -9.10 8.58
C GLY A 26 -54.82 -9.22 9.82
N VAL A 27 -53.50 -9.44 9.68
CA VAL A 27 -52.63 -9.83 10.82
C VAL A 27 -51.60 -8.76 11.22
N HIS A 28 -51.02 -8.02 10.27
CA HIS A 28 -49.87 -7.15 10.57
C HIS A 28 -50.19 -5.85 11.35
N LEU A 29 -51.45 -5.42 11.43
CA LEU A 29 -51.81 -4.12 12.02
C LEU A 29 -51.93 -4.15 13.55
N VAL A 30 -52.09 -5.33 14.17
CA VAL A 30 -52.17 -5.48 15.64
C VAL A 30 -50.78 -5.55 16.28
N LEU A 31 -49.80 -6.14 15.60
CA LEU A 31 -48.49 -6.44 16.17
C LEU A 31 -47.60 -5.19 16.33
N ILE A 32 -47.76 -4.20 15.44
CA ILE A 32 -47.00 -2.93 15.47
C ILE A 32 -47.41 -2.04 16.66
N LEU A 33 -48.67 -2.12 17.11
CA LEU A 33 -49.18 -1.27 18.19
C LEU A 33 -48.73 -1.73 19.59
N GLY A 34 -48.29 -3.00 19.73
CA GLY A 34 -47.86 -3.57 21.02
C GLY A 34 -46.46 -3.18 21.48
N CYS A 35 -45.54 -2.89 20.56
CA CYS A 35 -44.12 -2.66 20.89
C CYS A 35 -43.79 -1.22 21.34
N LEU A 36 -44.71 -0.27 21.21
CA LEU A 36 -44.48 1.16 21.46
C LEU A 36 -44.76 1.63 22.91
N LEU A 37 -45.01 0.71 23.85
CA LEU A 37 -45.53 1.03 25.20
C LEU A 37 -44.76 0.42 26.39
N LEU A 38 -43.53 -0.11 26.20
CA LEU A 38 -42.85 -0.89 27.26
C LEU A 38 -41.48 -0.39 27.75
N LEU A 39 -40.87 0.65 27.17
CA LEU A 39 -39.56 1.18 27.62
C LEU A 39 -39.53 2.70 27.74
N ALA A 40 -40.44 3.25 28.55
CA ALA A 40 -40.41 4.66 28.97
C ALA A 40 -40.62 4.79 30.49
N GLY A 41 -39.60 5.31 31.19
CA GLY A 41 -39.75 5.95 32.51
C GLY A 41 -39.32 5.17 33.75
N CYS A 42 -38.04 5.29 34.13
CA CYS A 42 -37.57 5.50 35.52
C CYS A 42 -36.05 5.85 35.48
N GLY A 43 -35.47 6.83 36.19
CA GLY A 43 -36.05 7.88 37.04
C GLY A 43 -35.28 8.06 38.36
N GLY A 44 -34.33 9.01 38.44
CA GLY A 44 -33.63 9.34 39.69
C GLY A 44 -32.38 10.23 39.54
N ASP A 45 -32.18 11.14 40.49
CA ASP A 45 -31.13 12.17 40.62
C ASP A 45 -30.88 12.38 42.15
N GLU A 46 -29.97 13.19 42.71
CA GLU A 46 -29.10 14.29 42.23
C GLU A 46 -27.67 14.15 42.80
N SER A 47 -26.64 14.82 42.26
CA SER A 47 -25.67 15.69 43.03
C SER A 47 -24.35 16.07 42.32
N GLN A 48 -24.09 17.39 42.29
CA GLN A 48 -22.81 18.15 42.34
C GLN A 48 -21.43 17.55 41.93
N ALA A 49 -20.73 18.29 41.05
CA ALA A 49 -19.26 18.39 40.94
C ALA A 49 -18.71 19.49 41.90
N PRO A 50 -17.37 19.73 42.08
CA PRO A 50 -16.16 19.19 41.44
C PRO A 50 -15.20 18.49 42.46
N VAL A 51 -13.84 18.35 42.38
CA VAL A 51 -12.71 19.00 41.67
C VAL A 51 -11.47 18.08 41.55
N THR A 52 -10.58 18.36 40.59
CA THR A 52 -9.17 17.88 40.48
C THR A 52 -8.22 18.81 41.28
N PRO A 53 -7.06 18.37 41.84
CA PRO A 53 -5.93 17.87 41.02
C PRO A 53 -5.01 16.77 41.64
N SER A 54 -4.25 16.12 40.74
CA SER A 54 -2.88 15.59 40.89
C SER A 54 -2.46 14.71 42.09
N GLN A 55 -2.05 13.47 41.78
CA GLN A 55 -0.92 12.81 42.45
C GLN A 55 -0.24 11.81 41.50
N SER A 56 1.09 11.76 41.54
CA SER A 56 1.94 10.70 40.96
C SER A 56 2.49 9.86 42.11
N PRO A 57 2.80 8.56 41.89
CA PRO A 57 4.17 8.15 42.22
C PRO A 57 4.83 7.14 41.24
N GLU A 58 6.12 7.41 41.02
CA GLU A 58 7.25 6.47 41.07
C GLU A 58 7.33 5.24 40.15
N THR A 59 8.30 5.32 39.24
CA THR A 59 9.02 4.21 38.62
C THR A 59 9.40 3.11 39.62
N THR A 60 9.01 1.86 39.34
CA THR A 60 9.58 0.67 39.97
C THR A 60 10.13 -0.25 38.89
N ALA A 61 11.42 -0.60 38.98
CA ALA A 61 12.05 -1.59 38.11
C ALA A 61 12.14 -2.95 38.84
N PRO A 62 11.81 -4.06 38.17
CA PRO A 62 12.26 -5.39 38.55
C PRO A 62 13.50 -5.80 37.75
N ALA A 63 14.41 -6.54 38.40
CA ALA A 63 15.38 -7.39 37.74
C ALA A 63 14.89 -8.85 37.76
N ASP A 64 15.78 -9.75 37.32
CA ASP A 64 15.74 -11.22 37.47
C ASP A 64 14.79 -12.01 36.54
N THR A 65 15.45 -12.74 35.63
CA THR A 65 14.92 -13.72 34.67
C THR A 65 14.53 -15.05 35.35
N PRO A 66 13.37 -15.66 35.00
CA PRO A 66 13.12 -17.09 35.18
C PRO A 66 13.38 -17.89 33.88
N GLU A 67 13.66 -19.18 34.02
CA GLU A 67 14.05 -20.09 32.93
C GLU A 67 12.89 -20.52 32.00
N SER A 68 13.27 -20.97 30.79
CA SER A 68 12.36 -21.43 29.74
C SER A 68 11.50 -22.63 30.10
N THR A 69 10.22 -22.59 29.75
CA THR A 69 9.38 -23.78 29.44
C THR A 69 8.32 -23.37 28.39
N PRO A 70 7.68 -24.31 27.66
CA PRO A 70 7.15 -24.01 26.32
C PRO A 70 5.91 -23.13 26.34
N THR A 71 5.80 -22.26 25.35
CA THR A 71 4.63 -21.42 25.09
C THR A 71 3.38 -22.30 24.90
N GLU A 72 2.38 -22.14 25.76
CA GLU A 72 1.06 -22.72 25.53
C GLU A 72 0.39 -22.07 24.31
N ASN A 73 -0.51 -22.81 23.66
CA ASN A 73 -1.29 -22.30 22.54
C ASN A 73 -2.17 -21.14 23.02
N ILE A 74 -1.82 -19.90 22.66
CA ILE A 74 -2.69 -18.75 22.89
C ILE A 74 -3.88 -18.87 21.94
N GLU A 75 -5.09 -18.92 22.48
CA GLU A 75 -6.33 -19.01 21.70
C GLU A 75 -6.56 -17.69 20.96
N VAL A 76 -6.24 -17.66 19.65
CA VAL A 76 -6.39 -16.49 18.79
C VAL A 76 -7.88 -16.16 18.63
N GLY A 77 -8.31 -14.99 19.11
CA GLY A 77 -9.69 -14.54 18.99
C GLY A 77 -10.08 -14.19 17.55
N GLU A 78 -11.37 -14.34 17.20
CA GLU A 78 -11.87 -14.11 15.84
C GLU A 78 -11.43 -12.75 15.25
N GLY A 79 -10.48 -12.79 14.31
CA GLY A 79 -9.99 -11.61 13.61
C GLY A 79 -8.84 -10.86 14.29
N GLN A 80 -8.14 -11.47 15.25
CA GLN A 80 -6.77 -11.05 15.61
C GLN A 80 -5.77 -11.54 14.55
N ALA A 81 -4.62 -10.87 14.42
CA ALA A 81 -3.49 -11.39 13.66
C ALA A 81 -2.71 -12.41 14.50
N GLU A 82 -2.24 -13.48 13.89
CA GLU A 82 -1.43 -14.50 14.56
C GLU A 82 0.01 -14.00 14.78
N ALA A 83 0.56 -13.30 13.78
CA ALA A 83 1.72 -12.44 13.96
C ALA A 83 1.28 -11.01 14.27
N THR A 84 1.57 -10.55 15.49
CA THR A 84 1.53 -9.14 15.92
C THR A 84 2.92 -8.62 16.31
N MET A 85 3.96 -9.37 15.92
CA MET A 85 5.37 -8.99 16.02
C MET A 85 5.99 -9.20 14.64
N ASP A 86 6.76 -8.20 14.19
CA ASP A 86 7.41 -8.18 12.89
C ASP A 86 8.31 -9.41 12.71
N THR A 87 7.87 -10.35 11.87
CA THR A 87 8.53 -11.65 11.69
C THR A 87 9.39 -11.62 10.44
N PRO A 88 10.72 -11.80 10.52
CA PRO A 88 11.59 -11.76 9.34
C PRO A 88 11.18 -12.75 8.26
N PHE A 89 11.15 -12.29 7.02
CA PHE A 89 10.80 -13.06 5.83
C PHE A 89 11.83 -12.81 4.73
N LYS A 90 12.29 -13.91 4.13
CA LYS A 90 13.23 -13.91 3.01
C LYS A 90 12.67 -14.77 1.90
N LEU A 91 12.37 -14.16 0.75
CA LEU A 91 11.91 -14.87 -0.44
C LEU A 91 13.00 -15.83 -0.94
N ASN A 92 12.64 -17.09 -1.20
CA ASN A 92 13.50 -18.06 -1.86
C ASN A 92 13.18 -18.10 -3.36
N THR A 93 14.03 -17.46 -4.16
CA THR A 93 13.94 -17.40 -5.62
C THR A 93 14.47 -18.65 -6.32
N ASP A 94 15.11 -19.59 -5.61
CA ASP A 94 15.49 -20.91 -6.15
C ASP A 94 14.28 -21.85 -6.29
N GLN A 95 13.07 -21.39 -5.98
CA GLN A 95 11.81 -22.12 -6.08
C GLN A 95 10.76 -21.30 -6.86
N PRO A 96 9.81 -21.94 -7.57
CA PRO A 96 8.75 -21.24 -8.30
C PRO A 96 7.97 -20.27 -7.39
N VAL A 97 8.04 -18.98 -7.71
CA VAL A 97 7.30 -17.88 -7.10
C VAL A 97 6.74 -16.95 -8.20
N PRO A 98 5.62 -16.24 -7.98
CA PRO A 98 5.00 -15.43 -9.04
C PRO A 98 5.91 -14.27 -9.47
N PRO A 99 6.23 -14.12 -10.77
CA PRO A 99 7.18 -13.09 -11.22
C PRO A 99 6.78 -11.66 -10.85
N ASN A 100 5.48 -11.37 -10.74
CA ASN A 100 4.97 -10.08 -10.31
C ASN A 100 5.12 -9.82 -8.79
N PHE A 101 5.11 -10.88 -7.97
CA PHE A 101 5.42 -10.80 -6.55
C PHE A 101 6.93 -10.66 -6.33
N GLU A 102 7.74 -11.45 -7.05
CA GLU A 102 9.20 -11.36 -7.05
C GLU A 102 9.68 -9.96 -7.46
N GLU A 103 9.11 -9.38 -8.53
CA GLU A 103 9.43 -8.02 -8.96
C GLU A 103 9.06 -6.98 -7.89
N ALA A 104 7.89 -7.09 -7.26
CA ALA A 104 7.49 -6.18 -6.17
C ALA A 104 8.37 -6.31 -4.92
N TYR A 105 8.82 -7.53 -4.61
CA TYR A 105 9.76 -7.82 -3.53
C TYR A 105 11.15 -7.21 -3.83
N GLY A 106 11.66 -7.38 -5.06
CA GLY A 106 12.90 -6.76 -5.51
C GLY A 106 12.83 -5.23 -5.56
N ARG A 107 11.66 -4.65 -5.88
CA ARG A 107 11.38 -3.21 -5.79
C ARG A 107 11.17 -2.67 -4.36
N ARG A 108 11.34 -3.51 -3.31
CA ARG A 108 11.10 -3.14 -1.89
C ARG A 108 9.71 -2.54 -1.64
N ALA A 109 8.68 -2.96 -2.38
CA ALA A 109 7.32 -2.46 -2.20
C ALA A 109 6.70 -2.91 -0.86
N ARG A 110 5.76 -2.14 -0.32
CA ARG A 110 4.80 -2.67 0.69
C ARG A 110 3.88 -3.65 -0.01
N ILE A 111 3.76 -4.88 0.51
CA ILE A 111 3.07 -5.97 -0.17
C ILE A 111 1.93 -6.51 0.69
N VAL A 112 0.79 -6.76 0.05
CA VAL A 112 -0.32 -7.52 0.61
C VAL A 112 -0.56 -8.71 -0.30
N VAL A 113 -0.54 -9.92 0.25
CA VAL A 113 -0.82 -11.14 -0.51
C VAL A 113 -1.97 -11.91 0.15
N GLN A 114 -3.02 -12.18 -0.62
CA GLN A 114 -4.16 -12.97 -0.21
C GLN A 114 -4.16 -14.34 -0.91
N PHE A 115 -4.49 -15.38 -0.15
CA PHE A 115 -4.82 -16.71 -0.66
C PHE A 115 -6.28 -17.06 -0.31
N TYR A 116 -7.05 -17.53 -1.29
CA TYR A 116 -8.50 -17.67 -1.14
C TYR A 116 -9.11 -18.84 -1.94
N LYS A 117 -10.28 -19.31 -1.49
CA LYS A 117 -11.18 -20.20 -2.26
C LYS A 117 -12.58 -19.60 -2.43
N LEU A 118 -13.08 -19.57 -3.66
CA LEU A 118 -14.44 -19.10 -3.99
C LEU A 118 -15.47 -20.21 -4.22
N ASP A 119 -15.01 -21.46 -4.36
CA ASP A 119 -15.82 -22.61 -4.74
C ASP A 119 -16.26 -23.46 -3.53
N GLU A 120 -17.55 -23.78 -3.48
CA GLU A 120 -18.17 -24.60 -2.45
C GLU A 120 -18.00 -26.10 -2.79
N ASP A 121 -16.82 -26.65 -2.52
CA ASP A 121 -16.61 -28.12 -2.53
C ASP A 121 -17.40 -28.77 -1.40
N SER A 122 -18.63 -29.15 -1.75
CA SER A 122 -19.72 -29.60 -0.85
C SER A 122 -19.46 -30.82 0.04
N LEU A 123 -18.24 -31.38 0.04
CA LEU A 123 -17.87 -32.61 0.75
C LEU A 123 -16.65 -32.48 1.67
N SER A 124 -15.95 -31.34 1.70
CA SER A 124 -14.75 -31.15 2.55
C SER A 124 -14.67 -29.82 3.31
N TYR A 125 -15.46 -28.81 2.95
CA TYR A 125 -15.45 -27.53 3.67
C TYR A 125 -16.23 -27.60 4.99
N PRO A 126 -15.74 -27.01 6.11
CA PRO A 126 -16.45 -27.00 7.39
C PRO A 126 -17.83 -26.32 7.30
N GLN A 127 -18.87 -27.02 7.78
CA GLN A 127 -20.26 -26.55 7.77
C GLN A 127 -20.42 -25.26 8.58
N GLY A 128 -20.66 -24.14 7.90
CA GLY A 128 -20.87 -22.81 8.50
C GLY A 128 -19.97 -21.71 7.95
N LEU A 129 -18.86 -22.08 7.30
CA LEU A 129 -17.94 -21.11 6.68
C LEU A 129 -18.43 -20.72 5.29
N SER A 130 -18.69 -19.43 5.07
CA SER A 130 -18.99 -18.89 3.75
C SER A 130 -17.71 -18.62 2.98
N VAL A 131 -17.56 -19.21 1.77
CA VAL A 131 -16.41 -19.01 0.87
C VAL A 131 -15.86 -17.59 0.84
N ASP A 132 -14.55 -17.48 0.60
CA ASP A 132 -13.65 -16.39 1.00
C ASP A 132 -13.92 -15.03 0.35
N ARG A 133 -14.90 -15.02 -0.54
CA ARG A 133 -15.73 -13.91 -1.03
C ARG A 133 -15.98 -12.78 -0.02
N LYS A 134 -16.00 -13.01 1.30
CA LYS A 134 -16.08 -11.95 2.34
C LYS A 134 -14.76 -11.20 2.54
N VAL A 135 -13.64 -11.92 2.62
CA VAL A 135 -12.27 -11.37 2.75
C VAL A 135 -11.82 -10.80 1.40
N ASN A 136 -12.02 -11.53 0.30
CA ASN A 136 -11.71 -11.09 -1.06
C ASN A 136 -12.41 -9.75 -1.40
N LYS A 137 -13.73 -9.64 -1.18
CA LYS A 137 -14.48 -8.37 -1.35
C LYS A 137 -14.17 -7.29 -0.31
N SER A 138 -13.29 -7.57 0.65
CA SER A 138 -12.73 -6.59 1.56
C SER A 138 -11.40 -6.08 1.01
N ILE A 139 -10.48 -6.98 0.60
CA ILE A 139 -9.22 -6.64 -0.07
C ILE A 139 -9.46 -5.88 -1.39
N GLU A 140 -10.31 -6.39 -2.30
CA GLU A 140 -10.73 -5.71 -3.55
C GLU A 140 -11.16 -4.24 -3.35
N ARG A 141 -11.81 -3.95 -2.20
CA ARG A 141 -12.33 -2.62 -1.88
C ARG A 141 -11.36 -1.75 -1.11
N LEU A 142 -10.37 -2.36 -0.46
CA LEU A 142 -9.34 -1.66 0.29
C LEU A 142 -8.17 -1.30 -0.63
N SER A 143 -7.79 -2.15 -1.60
CA SER A 143 -6.68 -1.87 -2.53
C SER A 143 -6.83 -0.53 -3.26
N SER A 144 -8.02 -0.24 -3.78
CA SER A 144 -8.39 1.07 -4.37
C SER A 144 -8.25 2.31 -3.44
N ARG A 145 -7.89 2.12 -2.16
CA ARG A 145 -7.64 3.18 -1.17
C ARG A 145 -6.18 3.29 -0.73
N TYR A 146 -5.36 2.29 -1.04
CA TYR A 146 -3.94 2.22 -0.68
C TYR A 146 -3.09 2.00 -1.94
N PRO A 147 -3.03 2.98 -2.87
CA PRO A 147 -2.32 2.84 -4.15
C PRO A 147 -0.78 2.75 -4.00
N THR A 148 -0.26 2.88 -2.77
CA THR A 148 1.15 2.81 -2.38
C THR A 148 1.54 1.45 -1.78
N ILE A 149 0.66 0.45 -1.94
CA ILE A 149 0.80 -0.93 -1.49
C ILE A 149 0.41 -1.84 -2.68
N GLU A 150 1.25 -2.84 -2.96
CA GLU A 150 1.00 -3.84 -4.01
C GLU A 150 0.07 -4.94 -3.50
N PHE A 151 -0.97 -5.27 -4.26
CA PHE A 151 -1.98 -6.26 -3.87
C PHE A 151 -1.98 -7.47 -4.79
N PHE A 152 -1.59 -8.62 -4.24
CA PHE A 152 -1.65 -9.93 -4.89
C PHE A 152 -2.79 -10.76 -4.31
N SER A 153 -3.47 -11.55 -5.13
CA SER A 153 -4.63 -12.33 -4.70
C SER A 153 -4.74 -13.61 -5.54
N TYR A 154 -4.38 -14.74 -4.95
CA TYR A 154 -4.26 -16.03 -5.61
C TYR A 154 -5.38 -16.99 -5.19
N GLY A 155 -5.99 -17.66 -6.17
CA GLY A 155 -7.00 -18.68 -5.92
C GLY A 155 -6.33 -20.03 -5.67
N ILE A 156 -6.61 -20.69 -4.53
CA ILE A 156 -5.99 -21.99 -4.19
C ILE A 156 -6.48 -23.19 -5.03
N ALA A 157 -7.18 -22.93 -6.14
CA ALA A 157 -7.44 -23.91 -7.18
C ALA A 157 -6.27 -24.01 -8.19
N ASP A 158 -5.46 -22.96 -8.30
CA ASP A 158 -4.50 -22.75 -9.39
C ASP A 158 -3.06 -22.61 -8.83
N PRO A 159 -2.43 -23.69 -8.31
CA PRO A 159 -1.07 -23.61 -7.78
C PRO A 159 -0.01 -23.36 -8.84
N GLY A 160 -0.17 -23.90 -10.05
CA GLY A 160 0.91 -23.98 -11.03
C GLY A 160 2.02 -24.98 -10.65
N PRO A 161 3.14 -24.99 -11.39
CA PRO A 161 4.30 -25.84 -11.11
C PRO A 161 4.99 -25.52 -9.77
N ILE A 162 5.56 -26.56 -9.15
CA ILE A 162 6.27 -26.53 -7.86
C ILE A 162 7.60 -27.32 -7.89
N GLY A 163 8.13 -27.60 -9.09
CA GLY A 163 9.31 -28.43 -9.32
C GLY A 163 10.57 -27.66 -9.75
N GLU A 164 11.64 -28.40 -10.05
CA GLU A 164 12.95 -27.88 -10.49
C GLU A 164 13.07 -27.75 -12.03
N GLU A 165 12.02 -28.00 -12.80
CA GLU A 165 12.01 -27.85 -14.27
C GLU A 165 11.59 -26.43 -14.67
N ASP A 166 12.07 -25.92 -15.83
CA ASP A 166 11.91 -24.53 -16.32
C ASP A 166 10.46 -24.09 -16.67
N GLU A 167 9.43 -24.66 -16.04
CA GLU A 167 8.03 -24.28 -16.23
C GLU A 167 7.70 -22.97 -15.47
N SER A 168 7.62 -21.86 -16.20
CA SER A 168 7.28 -20.57 -15.62
C SER A 168 5.80 -20.47 -15.21
N LEU A 169 5.58 -19.99 -13.98
CA LEU A 169 4.25 -19.74 -13.42
C LEU A 169 3.45 -18.78 -14.30
N GLN A 170 2.20 -19.15 -14.60
CA GLN A 170 1.27 -18.36 -15.37
C GLN A 170 0.60 -17.26 -14.52
N PRO A 171 0.06 -16.19 -15.14
CA PRO A 171 -0.58 -15.11 -14.39
C PRO A 171 -1.78 -15.60 -13.56
N GLY A 172 -1.62 -15.60 -12.23
CA GLY A 172 -2.63 -16.09 -11.27
C GLY A 172 -2.23 -17.37 -10.54
N GLU A 173 -1.20 -18.08 -11.01
CA GLU A 173 -0.57 -19.20 -10.28
C GLU A 173 0.35 -18.68 -9.17
N TYR A 174 0.65 -19.53 -8.17
CA TYR A 174 1.35 -19.12 -6.95
C TYR A 174 2.58 -19.95 -6.54
N GLY A 175 2.78 -21.12 -7.12
CA GLY A 175 3.90 -22.01 -6.86
C GLY A 175 4.10 -22.32 -5.38
N THR A 176 5.30 -22.02 -4.89
CA THR A 176 5.74 -22.32 -3.52
C THR A 176 5.41 -21.23 -2.49
N LEU A 177 4.92 -20.06 -2.92
CA LEU A 177 4.77 -18.87 -2.07
C LEU A 177 3.99 -19.08 -0.75
N PRO A 178 2.88 -19.85 -0.68
CA PRO A 178 2.21 -20.14 0.59
C PRO A 178 3.10 -20.88 1.59
N ALA A 179 3.89 -21.84 1.11
CA ALA A 179 4.79 -22.63 1.95
C ALA A 179 5.97 -21.79 2.47
N GLN A 180 6.47 -20.85 1.65
CA GLN A 180 7.49 -19.89 2.08
C GLN A 180 6.95 -18.90 3.13
N LEU A 181 5.68 -18.52 3.04
CA LEU A 181 4.97 -17.70 4.03
C LEU A 181 4.52 -18.49 5.27
N GLY A 182 4.73 -19.81 5.30
CA GLY A 182 4.41 -20.69 6.43
C GLY A 182 2.93 -21.07 6.60
N VAL A 183 2.07 -20.76 5.62
CA VAL A 183 0.60 -20.84 5.78
C VAL A 183 -0.03 -22.11 5.21
N GLY A 184 -1.09 -22.58 5.88
CA GLY A 184 -1.73 -23.85 5.57
C GLY A 184 -3.24 -23.79 5.33
N ILE A 185 -3.93 -22.71 5.73
CA ILE A 185 -5.39 -22.64 5.75
C ILE A 185 -5.90 -21.36 5.05
N THR A 186 -6.93 -21.49 4.21
CA THR A 186 -7.63 -20.35 3.58
C THR A 186 -8.94 -20.01 4.30
N PRO A 187 -9.36 -18.74 4.32
CA PRO A 187 -8.68 -17.59 3.71
C PRO A 187 -7.47 -17.16 4.52
N PHE A 188 -6.46 -16.63 3.83
CA PHE A 188 -5.27 -16.07 4.46
C PHE A 188 -4.87 -14.74 3.81
N VAL A 189 -4.38 -13.79 4.62
CA VAL A 189 -3.79 -12.52 4.18
C VAL A 189 -2.47 -12.26 4.91
N ALA A 190 -1.37 -12.12 4.17
CA ALA A 190 -0.11 -11.58 4.67
C ALA A 190 0.00 -10.09 4.37
N MET A 191 0.62 -9.35 5.28
CA MET A 191 1.08 -7.97 5.08
C MET A 191 2.57 -7.92 5.32
N LEU A 192 3.34 -7.51 4.31
CA LEU A 192 4.81 -7.48 4.36
C LEU A 192 5.33 -6.06 4.10
N ALA A 193 6.32 -5.66 4.89
CA ALA A 193 7.08 -4.43 4.71
C ALA A 193 8.58 -4.74 4.61
N PRO A 194 9.36 -3.99 3.80
CA PRO A 194 10.81 -4.10 3.79
C PRO A 194 11.41 -3.61 5.13
N SER A 195 12.53 -4.19 5.55
CA SER A 195 13.24 -3.85 6.79
C SER A 195 14.70 -4.32 6.69
N GLY A 196 15.65 -3.38 6.67
CA GLY A 196 17.04 -3.66 6.30
C GLY A 196 17.13 -4.28 4.91
N ASP A 197 18.03 -5.25 4.73
CA ASP A 197 18.21 -6.01 3.48
C ASP A 197 17.11 -7.07 3.21
N GLU A 198 16.11 -7.19 4.09
CA GLU A 198 15.09 -8.24 4.05
C GLU A 198 13.66 -7.66 4.18
N TYR A 199 12.67 -8.52 4.42
CA TYR A 199 11.30 -8.14 4.72
C TYR A 199 10.89 -8.60 6.12
N VAL A 200 9.83 -8.00 6.65
CA VAL A 200 9.09 -8.51 7.80
C VAL A 200 7.62 -8.70 7.43
N VAL A 201 7.02 -9.81 7.90
CA VAL A 201 5.57 -9.96 7.96
C VAL A 201 5.09 -9.17 9.18
N THR A 202 4.41 -8.05 8.93
CA THR A 202 3.89 -7.16 10.00
C THR A 202 2.55 -7.66 10.54
N ASN A 203 1.75 -8.32 9.69
CA ASN A 203 0.52 -9.00 10.08
C ASN A 203 0.36 -10.30 9.29
N LEU A 204 0.07 -11.38 10.01
CA LEU A 204 -0.31 -12.69 9.47
C LEU A 204 -1.76 -12.99 9.89
N PHE A 205 -2.68 -13.10 8.95
CA PHE A 205 -4.10 -13.33 9.23
C PHE A 205 -4.64 -14.62 8.60
N GLU A 206 -4.79 -15.70 9.36
CA GLU A 206 -5.60 -16.85 8.94
C GLU A 206 -7.10 -16.64 9.31
N GLY A 207 -8.02 -17.11 8.47
CA GLY A 207 -9.46 -17.08 8.72
C GLY A 207 -10.21 -15.78 8.35
N TYR A 208 -11.45 -15.66 8.84
CA TYR A 208 -12.44 -14.70 8.32
C TYR A 208 -12.36 -13.28 8.90
N VAL A 209 -11.20 -12.63 8.73
CA VAL A 209 -10.89 -11.28 9.24
C VAL A 209 -12.01 -10.25 8.95
N PRO A 210 -12.44 -9.47 9.95
CA PRO A 210 -13.32 -8.32 9.75
C PRO A 210 -12.64 -7.21 8.92
N ARG A 211 -13.34 -6.65 7.93
CA ARG A 211 -12.84 -5.50 7.13
C ARG A 211 -12.27 -4.33 7.96
N PRO A 212 -12.83 -3.95 9.14
CA PRO A 212 -12.23 -2.91 9.96
C PRO A 212 -10.80 -3.23 10.42
N VAL A 213 -10.51 -4.49 10.76
CA VAL A 213 -9.16 -4.94 11.16
C VAL A 213 -8.21 -4.87 9.96
N LEU A 214 -8.61 -5.41 8.80
CA LEU A 214 -7.84 -5.28 7.55
C LEU A 214 -7.58 -3.81 7.19
N SER A 215 -8.55 -2.92 7.41
CA SER A 215 -8.38 -1.49 7.12
C SER A 215 -7.48 -0.77 8.12
N GLN A 216 -7.34 -1.28 9.34
CA GLN A 216 -6.39 -0.77 10.34
C GLN A 216 -4.98 -1.25 9.99
N ALA A 217 -4.79 -2.57 9.81
CA ALA A 217 -3.50 -3.14 9.44
C ALA A 217 -2.95 -2.59 8.11
N LEU A 218 -3.81 -2.25 7.13
CA LEU A 218 -3.38 -1.53 5.91
C LEU A 218 -3.04 -0.05 6.14
N PHE A 219 -3.68 0.62 7.09
CA PHE A 219 -3.29 1.97 7.50
C PHE A 219 -1.92 1.94 8.20
N ASP A 220 -1.71 0.97 9.09
CA ASP A 220 -0.44 0.78 9.79
C ASP A 220 0.68 0.37 8.81
N LEU A 221 0.41 -0.55 7.87
CA LEU A 221 1.34 -0.90 6.78
C LEU A 221 1.65 0.31 5.88
N ALA A 222 0.66 1.15 5.55
CA ALA A 222 0.89 2.37 4.77
C ALA A 222 1.77 3.38 5.53
N ALA A 223 1.67 3.41 6.86
CA ALA A 223 2.46 4.25 7.76
C ALA A 223 3.86 3.70 8.05
N VAL A 224 4.17 2.44 7.69
CA VAL A 224 5.55 1.95 7.73
C VAL A 224 6.41 2.79 6.79
N GLN A 225 7.42 3.44 7.38
CA GLN A 225 8.56 3.98 6.65
C GLN A 225 9.33 2.79 6.07
N VAL A 226 9.06 2.53 4.80
CA VAL A 226 10.00 1.79 3.94
C VAL A 226 11.33 2.55 4.03
N GLU A 227 12.41 1.89 4.44
CA GLU A 227 13.76 2.39 4.17
C GLU A 227 13.90 2.41 2.64
N ASP A 228 14.02 3.64 2.11
CA ASP A 228 13.09 4.19 1.13
C ASP A 228 13.10 3.52 -0.26
N ASN A 229 12.43 4.17 -1.21
CA ASN A 229 13.04 4.37 -2.53
C ASN A 229 14.37 5.16 -2.37
N THR A 230 15.31 4.77 -1.49
CA THR A 230 16.61 5.40 -1.35
C THR A 230 17.49 4.87 -2.47
N SER A 231 18.17 5.75 -3.18
CA SER A 231 19.24 5.28 -4.07
C SER A 231 20.37 4.69 -3.24
N ASP A 232 20.91 3.53 -3.65
CA ASP A 232 22.20 3.02 -3.16
C ASP A 232 23.33 4.05 -3.35
N VAL A 233 23.12 4.99 -4.27
CA VAL A 233 23.98 6.13 -4.53
C VAL A 233 23.81 7.21 -3.47
N ASN A 234 24.72 7.22 -2.48
CA ASN A 234 24.83 8.27 -1.47
C ASN A 234 25.36 9.60 -2.06
N VAL A 235 24.49 10.32 -2.78
CA VAL A 235 24.66 11.71 -3.20
C VAL A 235 23.64 12.61 -2.52
N THR A 236 23.99 13.87 -2.29
CA THR A 236 23.10 14.86 -1.66
C THR A 236 22.95 16.12 -2.47
N LEU A 237 21.74 16.70 -2.48
CA LEU A 237 21.54 18.08 -2.88
C LEU A 237 22.16 18.99 -1.80
N ASP A 238 23.12 19.83 -2.19
CA ASP A 238 23.69 20.85 -1.31
C ASP A 238 22.91 22.18 -1.42
N GLN A 239 22.42 22.50 -2.62
CA GLN A 239 21.72 23.75 -2.96
C GLN A 239 20.89 23.57 -4.25
N VAL A 240 19.77 24.29 -4.34
CA VAL A 240 19.09 24.58 -5.62
C VAL A 240 18.88 26.09 -5.72
N GLN A 241 19.28 26.68 -6.85
CA GLN A 241 19.16 28.11 -7.11
C GLN A 241 18.11 28.35 -8.20
N THR A 242 17.12 29.18 -7.89
CA THR A 242 16.06 29.57 -8.81
C THR A 242 16.47 30.74 -9.72
N THR A 243 15.79 30.88 -10.86
CA THR A 243 15.98 31.95 -11.85
C THR A 243 15.54 33.31 -11.32
N ASP A 244 16.19 34.40 -11.75
CA ASP A 244 15.84 35.80 -11.35
C ASP A 244 14.36 36.18 -11.58
N GLU A 245 13.69 35.57 -12.56
CA GLU A 245 12.27 35.80 -12.88
C GLU A 245 11.31 35.04 -11.94
N GLY A 246 11.83 34.19 -11.05
CA GLY A 246 11.09 33.26 -10.19
C GLY A 246 10.76 31.92 -10.85
N GLY A 247 10.41 30.92 -10.03
CA GLY A 247 9.85 29.63 -10.45
C GLY A 247 10.84 28.61 -11.02
N GLY A 248 11.57 28.96 -12.07
CA GLY A 248 12.50 28.04 -12.74
C GLY A 248 13.76 27.75 -11.92
N ILE A 249 14.44 26.63 -12.20
CA ILE A 249 15.81 26.36 -11.71
C ILE A 249 16.81 26.98 -12.68
N GLU A 250 17.82 27.71 -12.16
CA GLU A 250 18.99 28.14 -12.91
C GLU A 250 20.12 27.10 -12.79
N PHE A 251 20.48 26.72 -11.56
CA PHE A 251 21.39 25.60 -11.28
C PHE A 251 21.07 24.88 -9.96
N PHE A 252 21.67 23.71 -9.75
CA PHE A 252 21.69 23.02 -8.46
C PHE A 252 23.04 22.31 -8.24
N SER A 253 23.37 22.01 -6.98
CA SER A 253 24.65 21.42 -6.59
C SER A 253 24.46 20.05 -5.95
N VAL A 254 25.23 19.06 -6.40
CA VAL A 254 25.18 17.67 -5.94
C VAL A 254 26.56 17.23 -5.42
N GLN A 255 26.60 16.78 -4.16
CA GLN A 255 27.78 16.18 -3.54
C GLN A 255 27.70 14.65 -3.47
N ASN A 256 28.76 13.97 -3.88
CA ASN A 256 28.96 12.55 -3.61
C ASN A 256 29.51 12.35 -2.19
N ARG A 257 28.69 11.84 -1.27
CA ARG A 257 29.07 11.48 0.11
C ARG A 257 29.41 9.98 0.27
N GLY A 258 29.18 9.19 -0.79
CA GLY A 258 29.50 7.77 -0.86
C GLY A 258 31.01 7.46 -0.89
N VAL A 259 31.34 6.18 -1.11
CA VAL A 259 32.73 5.72 -1.18
C VAL A 259 33.24 5.49 -2.60
N GLU A 260 32.34 5.34 -3.57
CA GLU A 260 32.65 5.11 -4.99
C GLU A 260 32.30 6.33 -5.85
N PRO A 261 32.88 6.48 -7.05
CA PRO A 261 32.53 7.55 -7.98
C PRO A 261 31.15 7.33 -8.62
N VAL A 262 30.38 8.40 -8.77
CA VAL A 262 28.99 8.36 -9.26
C VAL A 262 28.89 9.00 -10.64
N ASN A 263 28.04 8.49 -11.54
CA ASN A 263 27.61 9.22 -12.72
C ASN A 263 26.20 9.77 -12.50
N LEU A 264 26.00 11.08 -12.70
CA LEU A 264 24.71 11.74 -12.52
C LEU A 264 23.82 11.73 -13.79
N GLN A 265 24.28 11.18 -14.92
CA GLN A 265 23.46 11.13 -16.13
C GLN A 265 22.15 10.36 -15.92
N GLY A 266 21.02 10.96 -16.29
CA GLY A 266 19.69 10.38 -16.12
C GLY A 266 19.05 10.61 -14.75
N PHE A 267 19.77 11.16 -13.76
CA PHE A 267 19.16 11.61 -12.50
C PHE A 267 18.14 12.73 -12.77
N THR A 268 17.11 12.85 -11.94
CA THR A 268 16.05 13.86 -12.11
C THR A 268 15.78 14.63 -10.82
N LEU A 269 15.49 15.93 -10.89
CA LEU A 269 14.85 16.65 -9.78
C LEU A 269 13.36 16.78 -10.05
N LYS A 270 12.53 16.51 -9.03
CA LYS A 270 11.07 16.68 -9.08
C LYS A 270 10.55 17.27 -7.77
N VAL A 271 9.44 17.98 -7.84
CA VAL A 271 8.70 18.46 -6.65
C VAL A 271 8.05 17.28 -5.95
N LEU A 272 8.14 17.26 -4.62
CA LEU A 272 7.38 16.35 -3.77
C LEU A 272 6.00 16.94 -3.47
N ASP A 273 4.97 16.09 -3.49
CA ASP A 273 3.63 16.47 -3.05
C ASP A 273 3.65 16.87 -1.55
N PRO A 274 3.14 18.06 -1.18
CA PRO A 274 3.30 18.60 0.17
C PRO A 274 2.37 17.95 1.21
N GLU A 275 1.37 17.16 0.81
CA GLU A 275 0.51 16.41 1.74
C GLU A 275 1.05 14.99 2.01
N THR A 276 1.76 14.41 1.04
CA THR A 276 2.14 12.99 1.05
C THR A 276 3.66 12.71 0.98
N ALA A 277 4.47 13.75 0.83
CA ALA A 277 5.94 13.70 0.68
C ALA A 277 6.44 12.79 -0.46
N GLN A 278 5.63 12.58 -1.49
CA GLN A 278 5.90 11.62 -2.58
C GLN A 278 6.05 12.30 -3.95
N VAL A 279 6.77 11.65 -4.84
CA VAL A 279 6.93 12.07 -6.24
C VAL A 279 5.66 11.73 -7.02
N THR A 280 4.84 12.73 -7.33
CA THR A 280 3.63 12.53 -8.13
C THR A 280 3.98 12.07 -9.57
N PRO A 281 3.36 11.00 -10.12
CA PRO A 281 3.58 10.58 -11.49
C PRO A 281 3.24 11.69 -12.49
N GLY A 282 4.22 12.09 -13.31
CA GLY A 282 4.08 13.22 -14.24
C GLY A 282 4.29 14.61 -13.63
N ALA A 283 4.76 14.71 -12.38
CA ALA A 283 5.17 15.98 -11.78
C ALA A 283 6.23 16.70 -12.65
N PRO A 284 6.19 18.04 -12.75
CA PRO A 284 7.26 18.82 -13.36
C PRO A 284 8.62 18.57 -12.70
N GLY A 285 9.67 18.70 -13.50
CA GLY A 285 11.03 18.43 -13.06
C GLY A 285 12.07 18.68 -14.15
N VAL A 286 13.32 18.35 -13.83
CA VAL A 286 14.46 18.41 -14.74
C VAL A 286 15.23 17.09 -14.74
N THR A 287 15.89 16.75 -15.84
CA THR A 287 16.70 15.52 -16.01
C THR A 287 18.12 15.89 -16.42
N ILE A 288 19.13 15.37 -15.73
CA ILE A 288 20.54 15.58 -16.07
C ILE A 288 20.85 14.84 -17.38
N ASN A 289 21.06 15.59 -18.46
CA ASN A 289 21.34 15.04 -19.79
C ASN A 289 22.83 14.73 -20.00
N SER A 290 23.69 15.33 -19.17
CA SER A 290 25.14 15.29 -19.31
C SER A 290 25.79 14.11 -18.59
N ASP A 291 26.86 13.57 -19.17
CA ASP A 291 27.74 12.58 -18.55
C ASP A 291 28.65 13.25 -17.51
N ILE A 292 28.20 13.29 -16.26
CA ILE A 292 28.87 14.00 -15.15
C ILE A 292 29.31 12.97 -14.10
N LYS A 293 30.60 12.63 -14.11
CA LYS A 293 31.23 11.80 -13.09
C LYS A 293 31.67 12.64 -11.87
N VAL A 294 31.23 12.24 -10.69
CA VAL A 294 31.50 12.90 -9.40
C VAL A 294 32.30 11.96 -8.51
N GLU A 295 33.55 12.29 -8.24
CA GLU A 295 34.42 11.51 -7.37
C GLU A 295 34.01 11.61 -5.90
N LYS A 296 34.52 10.71 -5.05
CA LYS A 296 34.23 10.69 -3.61
C LYS A 296 34.51 12.05 -2.94
N GLY A 297 33.50 12.60 -2.26
CA GLY A 297 33.58 13.87 -1.53
C GLY A 297 33.54 15.13 -2.40
N GLN A 298 33.47 14.98 -3.72
CA GLN A 298 33.33 16.10 -4.66
C GLN A 298 31.87 16.61 -4.65
N SER A 299 31.71 17.92 -4.74
CA SER A 299 30.43 18.56 -5.13
C SER A 299 30.56 19.20 -6.50
N VAL A 300 29.49 19.19 -7.29
CA VAL A 300 29.42 19.77 -8.64
C VAL A 300 28.10 20.50 -8.86
N SER A 301 28.15 21.61 -9.58
CA SER A 301 27.00 22.42 -9.97
C SER A 301 26.51 22.00 -11.36
N ILE A 302 25.20 21.82 -11.56
CA ILE A 302 24.57 21.45 -12.84
C ILE A 302 23.56 22.55 -13.21
N GLY A 303 23.68 23.10 -14.42
CA GLY A 303 22.93 24.29 -14.85
C GLY A 303 21.92 24.04 -15.98
N ARG A 304 21.01 24.99 -16.16
CA ARG A 304 20.08 25.03 -17.30
C ARG A 304 20.78 25.19 -18.66
N VAL A 305 21.93 25.87 -18.70
CA VAL A 305 22.80 26.05 -19.88
C VAL A 305 24.29 26.03 -19.47
N PRO A 306 25.25 25.65 -20.34
CA PRO A 306 26.64 25.35 -19.94
C PRO A 306 27.53 26.58 -19.67
N ASP A 307 27.02 27.79 -19.91
CA ASP A 307 27.71 29.05 -19.60
C ASP A 307 27.29 29.63 -18.22
N ILE A 308 26.42 28.96 -17.47
CA ILE A 308 26.05 29.36 -16.09
C ILE A 308 27.26 29.26 -15.16
N VAL A 309 27.30 30.21 -14.23
CA VAL A 309 28.31 30.32 -13.17
C VAL A 309 27.60 30.15 -11.83
N ASP A 310 28.16 29.35 -10.94
CA ASP A 310 27.65 29.12 -9.58
C ASP A 310 28.10 30.20 -8.58
N ASP A 311 27.60 30.12 -7.35
CA ASP A 311 27.89 31.08 -6.27
C ASP A 311 29.37 31.09 -5.83
N GLU A 312 30.16 30.06 -6.18
CA GLU A 312 31.62 30.04 -5.98
C GLU A 312 32.38 30.69 -7.14
N GLY A 313 31.68 31.16 -8.18
CA GLY A 313 32.28 31.77 -9.38
C GLY A 313 32.83 30.76 -10.38
N LYS A 314 32.44 29.49 -10.30
CA LYS A 314 32.86 28.41 -11.23
C LYS A 314 31.78 28.17 -12.27
N ARG A 315 32.17 27.65 -13.44
CA ARG A 315 31.21 27.16 -14.43
C ARG A 315 30.60 25.83 -13.98
N VAL A 316 29.32 25.64 -14.28
CA VAL A 316 28.62 24.35 -14.07
C VAL A 316 29.34 23.20 -14.80
N ALA A 317 29.34 22.02 -14.19
CA ALA A 317 30.02 20.82 -14.68
C ALA A 317 29.29 20.15 -15.87
N GLY A 318 28.01 20.46 -16.05
CA GLY A 318 27.16 19.99 -17.15
C GLY A 318 25.76 20.57 -17.03
N THR A 319 24.82 20.01 -17.81
CA THR A 319 23.46 20.54 -17.94
C THR A 319 22.33 19.57 -17.58
N PHE A 320 21.14 20.14 -17.43
CA PHE A 320 19.86 19.42 -17.37
C PHE A 320 18.90 19.88 -18.49
N GLU A 321 17.91 19.05 -18.79
CA GLU A 321 16.77 19.35 -19.67
C GLU A 321 15.45 19.31 -18.89
N GLY A 322 14.38 19.91 -19.41
CA GLY A 322 13.08 20.01 -18.76
C GLY A 322 12.85 21.40 -18.12
N GLY A 323 12.18 21.44 -16.96
CA GLY A 323 12.03 22.65 -16.15
C GLY A 323 11.08 23.75 -16.67
N THR A 324 10.65 23.71 -17.94
CA THR A 324 9.79 24.75 -18.55
C THR A 324 8.35 24.79 -18.04
N SER A 325 7.98 23.91 -17.12
CA SER A 325 6.71 23.94 -16.37
C SER A 325 6.92 23.64 -14.88
N LEU A 326 8.16 23.82 -14.42
CA LEU A 326 8.55 23.75 -13.01
C LEU A 326 8.51 25.17 -12.46
N ASP A 327 7.72 25.36 -11.40
CA ASP A 327 7.52 26.64 -10.71
C ASP A 327 7.71 26.36 -9.22
N LEU A 328 8.85 26.78 -8.67
CA LEU A 328 9.26 26.55 -7.28
C LEU A 328 9.00 27.78 -6.41
N ALA A 329 8.27 27.57 -5.33
CA ALA A 329 8.02 28.55 -4.28
C ALA A 329 8.83 28.25 -2.99
N PRO A 330 9.15 29.25 -2.17
CA PRO A 330 9.76 29.03 -0.86
C PRO A 330 8.87 28.16 0.04
N GLY A 331 9.45 27.10 0.61
CA GLY A 331 8.75 26.07 1.37
C GLY A 331 8.40 24.80 0.57
N ASP A 332 8.54 24.81 -0.76
CA ASP A 332 8.42 23.58 -1.56
C ASP A 332 9.53 22.58 -1.22
N GLN A 333 9.20 21.30 -1.26
CA GLN A 333 10.18 20.22 -1.15
C GLN A 333 10.46 19.61 -2.53
N ILE A 334 11.72 19.31 -2.79
CA ILE A 334 12.18 18.69 -4.02
C ILE A 334 13.06 17.48 -3.71
N ALA A 335 12.95 16.45 -4.55
CA ALA A 335 13.75 15.24 -4.49
C ALA A 335 14.67 15.13 -5.72
N LEU A 336 15.94 14.85 -5.48
CA LEU A 336 16.86 14.28 -6.46
C LEU A 336 16.61 12.77 -6.51
N LEU A 337 16.24 12.27 -7.68
CA LEU A 337 16.09 10.86 -7.99
C LEU A 337 17.25 10.39 -8.85
N ASP A 338 17.66 9.15 -8.69
CA ASP A 338 18.60 8.48 -9.60
C ASP A 338 17.96 8.10 -10.95
N SER A 339 18.75 7.43 -11.80
CA SER A 339 18.31 6.96 -13.12
C SER A 339 17.34 5.78 -13.09
N GLY A 340 17.18 5.10 -11.95
CA GLY A 340 16.11 4.13 -11.70
C GLY A 340 14.81 4.77 -11.18
N GLY A 341 14.91 5.99 -10.63
CA GLY A 341 13.81 6.76 -10.05
C GLY A 341 13.78 6.76 -8.51
N ALA A 342 14.80 6.22 -7.85
CA ALA A 342 14.92 6.21 -6.39
C ALA A 342 15.45 7.56 -5.88
N VAL A 343 14.84 8.10 -4.83
CA VAL A 343 15.24 9.31 -4.10
C VAL A 343 16.65 9.14 -3.53
N ALA A 344 17.64 9.82 -4.12
CA ALA A 344 18.97 9.91 -3.53
C ALA A 344 19.03 11.00 -2.44
N SER A 345 18.24 12.08 -2.58
CA SER A 345 18.28 13.21 -1.63
C SER A 345 17.03 14.09 -1.72
N THR A 346 16.71 14.80 -0.63
CA THR A 346 15.65 15.82 -0.57
C THR A 346 16.17 17.13 0.02
N ILE A 347 15.59 18.25 -0.40
CA ILE A 347 15.87 19.59 0.14
C ILE A 347 14.61 20.48 0.04
N SER A 348 14.54 21.55 0.84
CA SER A 348 13.50 22.58 0.76
C SER A 348 14.05 23.85 0.09
N ILE A 349 13.18 24.56 -0.64
CA ILE A 349 13.45 25.87 -1.27
C ILE A 349 13.21 27.02 -0.28
#